data_AF-S0FAB5-F1
#
_entry.id   AF-S0FAB5-F1
#
_cell.length_a   1.000
_cell.length_b   1.000
_cell.length_c   1.000
_cell.angle_alpha   90.00
_cell.angle_beta   90.00
_cell.angle_gamma   90.00
#
_symmetry.space_group_name_H-M   'P 1'
#
loop_
_entity.id
_entity.type
_entity.pdbx_description
1 polymer ?
#
loop_
_entity_poly.entity_id
_entity_poly.type
_entity_poly.pdbx_seq_one_letter_code
_entity_poly.pdbx_strand_id
1 'polypeptide(L)'
;MNKFIFLLGIIGLLLACESCSERKKVEVVSTLSDSIESSRTEASFPFPEIPAMLTQPEERKAYLLEHYWDRFSFADTALVNNREVTEQGFVNQISLLADGATPEKVIRESLKNWCSRFMPEAQARQVMMQLADDYLYNPNSPFYNEGLYGVYLETMLEVLPEEDARRSSFDFKLRLLQRNKVGDKATDFTYYLPDGQKKSLAATSARGNRLLLVFYDPECESCHEVLREMTADASLAKAVKAGRVTVLAVYTEGNQEAWRKGLADMPEGWIIGTDRQKVKEEALYDLKAMPSLYLLDGQKRVLLKDAPLGQIREVLGLAVK
;
A
#
# COMPACT_ATOMS: atom_id res chain seq x y z
N MET A 1 -19.94 -20.08 -4.35
CA MET A 1 -20.90 -20.89 -5.15
C MET A 1 -22.25 -20.18 -5.14
N ASN A 2 -22.57 -19.48 -6.23
CA ASN A 2 -23.88 -19.02 -6.76
C ASN A 2 -24.89 -18.33 -5.80
N LYS A 3 -25.52 -17.19 -6.13
CA LYS A 3 -26.20 -16.78 -7.39
C LYS A 3 -26.28 -15.24 -7.43
N PHE A 4 -26.00 -14.52 -8.52
CA PHE A 4 -26.73 -14.39 -9.81
C PHE A 4 -28.11 -13.69 -9.73
N ILE A 5 -28.13 -12.45 -10.26
CA ILE A 5 -29.08 -11.85 -11.21
C ILE A 5 -30.55 -11.62 -10.80
N PHE A 6 -30.92 -10.33 -10.79
CA PHE A 6 -32.24 -9.76 -11.04
C PHE A 6 -32.09 -8.80 -12.24
N LEU A 7 -33.00 -8.59 -13.18
CA LEU A 7 -34.18 -9.32 -13.66
C LEU A 7 -34.54 -8.59 -14.97
N LEU A 8 -34.69 -9.33 -16.06
CA LEU A 8 -35.17 -8.82 -17.35
C LEU A 8 -36.65 -9.20 -17.47
N GLY A 9 -37.50 -8.27 -17.93
CA GLY A 9 -38.81 -8.60 -18.48
C GLY A 9 -39.89 -7.56 -18.20
N ILE A 10 -40.42 -6.95 -19.27
CA ILE A 10 -41.85 -7.00 -19.61
C ILE A 10 -41.99 -6.79 -21.13
N ILE A 11 -42.79 -7.67 -21.73
CA ILE A 11 -43.17 -7.81 -23.13
C ILE A 11 -44.57 -7.19 -23.32
N GLY A 12 -44.89 -6.72 -24.53
CA GLY A 12 -46.28 -6.56 -25.03
C GLY A 12 -46.51 -5.26 -25.81
N LEU A 13 -46.22 -5.18 -27.12
CA LEU A 13 -47.04 -5.59 -28.28
C LEU A 13 -48.35 -4.81 -28.45
N LEU A 14 -48.46 -3.99 -29.50
CA LEU A 14 -49.69 -3.72 -30.27
C LEU A 14 -49.35 -3.13 -31.66
N LEU A 15 -50.09 -3.60 -32.66
CA LEU A 15 -49.88 -3.50 -34.10
C LEU A 15 -50.62 -2.32 -34.77
N ALA A 16 -50.04 -1.86 -35.89
CA ALA A 16 -50.63 -1.36 -37.15
C ALA A 16 -51.55 -0.11 -37.18
N CYS A 17 -51.19 0.89 -38.01
CA CYS A 17 -51.89 1.21 -39.26
C CYS A 17 -51.22 2.37 -40.02
N GLU A 18 -51.30 2.29 -41.35
CA GLU A 18 -50.81 3.24 -42.37
C GLU A 18 -51.54 4.59 -42.33
N SER A 19 -50.82 5.67 -42.69
CA SER A 19 -51.34 6.73 -43.57
C SER A 19 -50.24 7.74 -43.93
N CYS A 20 -50.07 7.98 -45.23
CA CYS A 20 -49.32 9.09 -45.80
C CYS A 20 -49.88 10.46 -45.35
N SER A 21 -48.99 11.43 -45.18
CA SER A 21 -49.28 12.84 -45.48
C SER A 21 -47.97 13.60 -45.68
N GLU A 22 -47.78 14.13 -46.88
CA GLU A 22 -46.76 15.09 -47.28
C GLU A 22 -46.71 16.32 -46.36
N ARG A 23 -45.52 16.94 -46.22
CA ARG A 23 -45.32 18.37 -46.54
C ARG A 23 -43.85 18.82 -46.46
N LYS A 24 -43.40 19.26 -47.63
CA LYS A 24 -42.53 20.41 -47.95
C LYS A 24 -41.11 20.49 -47.39
N LYS A 25 -40.16 20.23 -48.30
CA LYS A 25 -38.91 20.99 -48.43
C LYS A 25 -39.21 22.50 -48.54
N VAL A 26 -38.51 23.29 -47.73
CA VAL A 26 -38.12 24.67 -48.04
C VAL A 26 -36.63 24.75 -47.73
N GLU A 27 -35.82 24.86 -48.78
CA GLU A 27 -34.44 25.35 -48.68
C GLU A 27 -34.48 26.89 -48.68
N VAL A 28 -33.92 27.53 -47.67
CA VAL A 28 -33.27 28.84 -47.82
C VAL A 28 -32.02 28.86 -46.95
N VAL A 29 -30.90 29.05 -47.63
CA VAL A 29 -29.54 29.24 -47.13
C VAL A 29 -29.45 30.55 -46.34
N SER A 30 -28.87 30.52 -45.13
CA SER A 30 -28.01 31.62 -44.66
C SER A 30 -27.19 31.26 -43.42
N THR A 31 -25.87 31.35 -43.60
CA THR A 31 -24.90 32.00 -42.69
C THR A 31 -24.62 31.40 -41.31
N LEU A 32 -23.37 30.94 -41.18
CA LEU A 32 -22.44 31.24 -40.09
C LEU A 32 -23.00 31.10 -38.67
N SER A 33 -22.86 29.90 -38.11
CA SER A 33 -22.58 29.75 -36.68
C SER A 33 -21.38 28.83 -36.55
N ASP A 34 -20.23 29.49 -36.63
CA ASP A 34 -18.94 28.99 -36.19
C ASP A 34 -19.05 28.40 -34.77
N SER A 35 -18.45 27.22 -34.62
CA SER A 35 -17.67 26.79 -33.47
C SER A 35 -18.10 27.27 -32.06
N ILE A 36 -18.54 26.32 -31.24
CA ILE A 36 -17.85 25.85 -30.01
C ILE A 36 -18.59 24.56 -29.61
N GLU A 37 -18.31 23.47 -30.31
CA GLU A 37 -18.35 22.17 -29.63
C GLU A 37 -17.03 22.07 -28.89
N SER A 38 -17.09 22.43 -27.60
CA SER A 38 -16.07 22.11 -26.62
C SER A 38 -15.95 20.58 -26.56
N SER A 39 -15.12 20.00 -27.44
CA SER A 39 -14.57 18.68 -27.22
C SER A 39 -13.66 18.80 -25.99
N ARG A 40 -14.21 18.57 -24.80
CA ARG A 40 -13.39 18.13 -23.68
C ARG A 40 -12.90 16.74 -24.06
N THR A 41 -11.79 16.69 -24.79
CA THR A 41 -11.00 15.48 -24.89
C THR A 41 -10.62 15.16 -23.45
N GLU A 42 -11.22 14.12 -22.86
CA GLU A 42 -10.79 13.63 -21.56
C GLU A 42 -9.29 13.43 -21.65
N ALA A 43 -8.53 14.15 -20.82
CA ALA A 43 -7.08 14.06 -20.85
C ALA A 43 -6.72 12.61 -20.48
N SER A 44 -6.10 11.88 -21.42
CA SER A 44 -5.67 10.50 -21.20
C SER A 44 -4.16 10.45 -20.98
N PHE A 45 -3.69 9.45 -20.23
CA PHE A 45 -2.26 9.24 -20.05
C PHE A 45 -1.52 9.01 -21.39
N PRO A 46 -0.42 9.74 -21.67
CA PRO A 46 0.26 9.67 -22.97
C PRO A 46 1.20 8.45 -23.02
N PHE A 47 0.66 7.27 -23.29
CA PHE A 47 1.46 6.04 -23.44
C PHE A 47 2.43 6.11 -24.64
N PRO A 48 3.60 5.45 -24.57
CA PRO A 48 4.50 5.32 -25.70
C PRO A 48 3.88 4.43 -26.80
N GLU A 49 4.28 4.68 -28.05
CA GLU A 49 3.95 3.78 -29.16
C GLU A 49 4.90 2.58 -29.14
N ILE A 50 4.36 1.38 -28.96
CA ILE A 50 5.14 0.14 -28.98
C ILE A 50 5.50 -0.20 -30.43
N PRO A 51 6.78 -0.36 -30.79
CA PRO A 51 7.19 -0.72 -32.15
C PRO A 51 6.49 -1.98 -32.67
N ALA A 52 5.96 -1.93 -33.89
CA ALA A 52 5.22 -3.03 -34.50
C ALA A 52 6.07 -4.31 -34.69
N MET A 53 7.39 -4.18 -34.70
CA MET A 53 8.32 -5.31 -34.75
C MET A 53 8.34 -6.14 -33.46
N LEU A 54 7.96 -5.55 -32.32
CA LEU A 54 7.83 -6.27 -31.04
C LEU A 54 6.50 -7.02 -31.02
N THR A 55 6.58 -8.34 -31.17
CA THR A 55 5.41 -9.22 -31.27
C THR A 55 5.18 -10.02 -30.00
N GLN A 56 6.23 -10.36 -29.25
CA GLN A 56 6.11 -11.14 -28.02
C GLN A 56 5.52 -10.29 -26.89
N PRO A 57 4.50 -10.78 -26.15
CA PRO A 57 3.87 -10.03 -25.06
C PRO A 57 4.86 -9.49 -24.02
N GLU A 58 5.86 -10.29 -23.66
CA GLU A 58 6.89 -9.99 -22.67
C GLU A 58 7.81 -8.85 -23.14
N GLU A 59 8.24 -8.90 -24.41
CA GLU A 59 9.07 -7.84 -25.02
C GLU A 59 8.29 -6.53 -25.15
N ARG A 60 7.01 -6.61 -25.53
CA ARG A 60 6.12 -5.44 -25.62
C ARG A 60 5.90 -4.81 -24.25
N LYS A 61 5.71 -5.63 -23.21
CA LYS A 61 5.56 -5.18 -21.83
C LYS A 61 6.83 -4.53 -21.31
N ALA A 62 7.99 -5.15 -21.55
CA ALA A 62 9.28 -4.59 -21.16
C ALA A 62 9.50 -3.22 -21.81
N TYR A 63 9.24 -3.10 -23.11
CA TYR A 63 9.32 -1.83 -23.82
C TYR A 63 8.36 -0.78 -23.24
N LEU A 64 7.09 -1.15 -23.02
CA LEU A 64 6.09 -0.26 -22.43
C LEU A 64 6.55 0.28 -21.07
N LEU A 65 7.09 -0.58 -20.21
CA LEU A 65 7.54 -0.19 -18.87
C LEU A 65 8.80 0.67 -18.91
N GLU A 66 9.74 0.38 -19.80
CA GLU A 66 10.96 1.16 -19.98
C GLU A 66 10.65 2.58 -20.50
N HIS A 67 9.71 2.70 -21.43
CA HIS A 67 9.33 3.95 -22.08
C HIS A 67 8.06 4.60 -21.51
N TYR A 68 7.58 4.13 -20.37
CA TYR A 68 6.24 4.42 -19.86
C TYR A 68 5.95 5.92 -19.72
N TRP A 69 6.96 6.68 -19.28
CA TRP A 69 6.86 8.11 -19.00
C TRP A 69 7.49 8.99 -20.10
N ASP A 70 7.84 8.42 -21.25
CA ASP A 70 8.59 9.13 -22.30
C ASP A 70 7.84 10.31 -22.92
N ARG A 71 6.52 10.18 -23.05
CA ARG A 71 5.64 11.22 -23.62
C ARG A 71 4.96 12.09 -22.55
N PHE A 72 5.21 11.82 -21.27
CA PHE A 72 4.65 12.60 -20.17
C PHE A 72 5.52 13.82 -19.87
N SER A 73 4.91 15.02 -19.83
CA SER A 73 5.63 16.26 -19.52
C SER A 73 5.63 16.54 -18.01
N PHE A 74 6.76 16.30 -17.34
CA PHE A 74 6.93 16.65 -15.93
C PHE A 74 7.06 18.16 -15.68
N ALA A 75 7.34 18.95 -16.71
CA ALA A 75 7.36 20.41 -16.64
C ALA A 75 5.94 21.02 -16.69
N ASP A 76 4.95 20.26 -17.18
CA ASP A 76 3.55 20.68 -17.20
C ASP A 76 2.92 20.47 -15.81
N THR A 77 2.85 21.55 -15.03
CA THR A 77 2.31 21.50 -13.67
C THR A 77 0.80 21.24 -13.64
N ALA A 78 0.04 21.57 -14.68
CA ALA A 78 -1.38 21.25 -14.74
C ALA A 78 -1.58 19.75 -14.95
N LEU A 79 -0.79 19.15 -15.85
CA LEU A 79 -0.79 17.71 -16.09
C LEU A 79 -0.32 16.93 -14.85
N VAL A 80 0.80 17.32 -14.24
CA VAL A 80 1.34 16.70 -13.02
C VAL A 80 0.32 16.65 -11.88
N ASN A 81 -0.49 17.71 -11.71
CA ASN A 81 -1.51 17.77 -10.66
C ASN A 81 -2.85 17.14 -11.07
N ASN A 82 -3.00 16.66 -12.30
CA ASN A 82 -4.21 16.00 -12.76
C ASN A 82 -4.25 14.54 -12.27
N ARG A 83 -5.13 14.24 -11.31
CA ARG A 83 -5.29 12.89 -10.73
C ARG A 83 -5.75 11.85 -11.77
N GLU A 84 -6.67 12.21 -12.66
CA GLU A 84 -7.22 11.29 -13.66
C GLU A 84 -6.15 10.81 -14.66
N VAL A 85 -5.08 11.59 -14.82
CA VAL A 85 -3.96 11.27 -15.71
C VAL A 85 -2.76 10.74 -14.94
N THR A 86 -2.22 11.54 -14.03
CA THR A 86 -0.92 11.29 -13.39
C THR A 86 -1.01 10.19 -12.34
N GLU A 87 -1.98 10.29 -11.44
CA GLU A 87 -2.17 9.30 -10.37
C GLU A 87 -2.64 7.97 -10.96
N GLN A 88 -3.61 8.00 -11.88
CA GLN A 88 -4.04 6.80 -12.61
C GLN A 88 -2.90 6.20 -13.45
N GLY A 89 -2.07 7.03 -14.08
CA GLY A 89 -0.89 6.61 -14.82
C GLY A 89 0.10 5.87 -13.94
N PHE A 90 0.36 6.39 -12.73
CA PHE A 90 1.24 5.73 -11.75
C PHE A 90 0.65 4.43 -11.22
N VAL A 91 -0.64 4.41 -10.86
CA VAL A 91 -1.36 3.19 -10.42
C VAL A 91 -1.30 2.07 -11.47
N ASN A 92 -1.49 2.43 -12.74
CA ASN A 92 -1.38 1.49 -13.86
C ASN A 92 0.05 0.94 -13.98
N GLN A 93 1.08 1.78 -13.81
CA GLN A 93 2.47 1.34 -13.80
C GLN A 93 2.73 0.36 -12.65
N ILE A 94 2.30 0.67 -11.42
CA ILE A 94 2.47 -0.23 -10.26
C ILE A 94 1.83 -1.59 -10.54
N SER A 95 0.62 -1.59 -11.09
CA SER A 95 -0.11 -2.83 -11.41
C SER A 95 0.65 -3.70 -12.42
N LEU A 96 1.32 -3.08 -13.40
CA LEU A 96 2.16 -3.78 -14.36
C LEU A 96 3.45 -4.29 -13.73
N LEU A 97 4.07 -3.53 -12.82
CA LEU A 97 5.32 -3.89 -12.15
C LEU A 97 5.13 -5.00 -11.09
N ALA A 98 4.00 -5.00 -10.39
CA ALA A 98 3.71 -5.88 -9.26
C ALA A 98 2.98 -7.18 -9.65
N ASP A 99 2.92 -7.53 -10.94
CA ASP A 99 2.19 -8.70 -11.44
C ASP A 99 2.86 -10.06 -11.15
N GLY A 100 4.07 -10.05 -10.57
CA GLY A 100 4.83 -11.24 -10.22
C GLY A 100 5.55 -11.93 -11.40
N ALA A 101 5.29 -11.50 -12.64
CA ALA A 101 5.94 -12.04 -13.84
C ALA A 101 7.02 -11.10 -14.41
N THR A 102 6.99 -9.82 -14.02
CA THR A 102 7.95 -8.81 -14.48
C THR A 102 9.35 -9.10 -13.95
N PRO A 103 10.38 -9.24 -14.81
CA PRO A 103 11.75 -9.43 -14.37
C PRO A 103 12.27 -8.23 -13.57
N GLU A 104 13.03 -8.47 -12.50
CA GLU A 104 13.58 -7.42 -11.62
C GLU A 104 14.36 -6.34 -12.41
N LYS A 105 15.11 -6.75 -13.44
CA LYS A 105 15.82 -5.82 -14.32
C LYS A 105 14.88 -4.81 -14.98
N VAL A 106 13.74 -5.27 -15.49
CA VAL A 106 12.73 -4.40 -16.13
C VAL A 106 12.09 -3.47 -15.11
N ILE A 107 11.82 -3.96 -13.89
CA ILE A 107 11.31 -3.14 -12.79
C ILE A 107 12.28 -1.99 -12.46
N ARG A 108 13.56 -2.33 -12.29
CA ARG A 108 14.61 -1.35 -11.96
C ARG A 108 14.74 -0.28 -13.05
N GLU A 109 14.80 -0.68 -14.32
CA GLU A 109 14.92 0.31 -15.41
C GLU A 109 13.66 1.18 -15.55
N SER A 110 12.46 0.62 -15.39
CA SER A 110 11.21 1.40 -15.42
C SER A 110 11.17 2.46 -14.32
N LEU A 111 11.52 2.10 -13.09
CA LEU A 111 11.55 3.03 -11.95
C LEU A 111 12.69 4.05 -12.08
N LYS A 112 13.86 3.65 -12.57
CA LYS A 112 14.98 4.56 -12.84
C LYS A 112 14.64 5.60 -13.90
N ASN A 113 13.99 5.19 -14.98
CA ASN A 113 13.51 6.10 -16.03
C ASN A 113 12.45 7.06 -15.49
N TRP A 114 11.53 6.59 -14.65
CA TRP A 114 10.57 7.47 -13.97
C TRP A 114 11.28 8.50 -13.06
N CYS A 115 12.15 8.05 -12.15
CA CYS A 115 12.92 8.90 -11.24
C CYS A 115 13.74 9.96 -11.97
N SER A 116 14.56 9.55 -12.94
CA SER A 116 15.42 10.48 -13.69
C SER A 116 14.65 11.58 -14.43
N ARG A 117 13.41 11.31 -14.85
CA ARG A 117 12.58 12.27 -15.60
C ARG A 117 11.91 13.31 -14.70
N PHE A 118 11.37 12.93 -13.55
CA PHE A 118 10.69 13.91 -12.68
C PHE A 118 11.66 14.71 -11.81
N MET A 119 12.85 14.18 -11.53
CA MET A 119 13.78 14.76 -10.56
C MET A 119 14.24 16.20 -10.86
N PRO A 120 14.51 16.58 -12.13
CA PRO A 120 14.85 17.97 -12.49
C PRO A 120 13.72 18.97 -12.18
N GLU A 121 12.47 18.54 -12.22
CA GLU A 121 11.29 19.41 -12.15
C GLU A 121 10.78 19.54 -10.71
N ALA A 122 10.83 20.75 -10.14
CA ALA A 122 10.58 20.96 -8.71
C ALA A 122 9.18 20.52 -8.24
N GLN A 123 8.15 20.88 -8.98
CA GLN A 123 6.76 20.52 -8.68
C GLN A 123 6.53 19.01 -8.87
N ALA A 124 6.97 18.46 -10.02
CA ALA A 124 6.81 17.04 -10.29
C ALA A 124 7.50 16.19 -9.24
N ARG A 125 8.69 16.58 -8.80
CA ARG A 125 9.40 15.89 -7.75
C ARG A 125 8.63 15.79 -6.44
N GLN A 126 7.96 16.86 -6.01
CA GLN A 126 7.12 16.81 -4.81
C GLN A 126 5.95 15.82 -5.01
N VAL A 127 5.25 15.92 -6.13
CA VAL A 127 4.06 15.10 -6.42
C VAL A 127 4.43 13.61 -6.58
N MET A 128 5.45 13.30 -7.37
CA MET A 128 5.87 11.93 -7.67
C MET A 128 6.44 11.21 -6.44
N MET A 129 7.23 11.91 -5.62
CA MET A 129 7.71 11.36 -4.36
C MET A 129 6.55 11.07 -3.39
N GLN A 130 5.56 11.97 -3.32
CA GLN A 130 4.36 11.76 -2.52
C GLN A 130 3.55 10.56 -3.03
N LEU A 131 3.38 10.42 -4.34
CA LEU A 131 2.70 9.25 -4.93
C LEU A 131 3.42 7.94 -4.57
N ALA A 132 4.76 7.88 -4.63
CA ALA A 132 5.50 6.71 -4.19
C ALA A 132 5.23 6.37 -2.72
N ASP A 133 5.24 7.37 -1.84
CA ASP A 133 4.95 7.17 -0.41
C ASP A 133 3.51 6.72 -0.18
N ASP A 134 2.53 7.38 -0.80
CA ASP A 134 1.11 7.11 -0.63
C ASP A 134 0.69 5.75 -1.16
N TYR A 135 1.26 5.32 -2.29
CA TYR A 135 0.84 4.09 -2.95
C TYR A 135 1.68 2.88 -2.55
N LEU A 136 3.00 3.02 -2.43
CA LEU A 136 3.89 1.87 -2.22
C LEU A 136 4.32 1.68 -0.76
N TYR A 137 4.35 2.75 0.05
CA TYR A 137 4.86 2.69 1.43
C TYR A 137 3.78 2.79 2.50
N ASN A 138 2.67 3.47 2.23
CA ASN A 138 1.53 3.55 3.16
C ASN A 138 0.82 2.18 3.27
N PRO A 139 0.76 1.56 4.46
CA PRO A 139 0.14 0.23 4.63
C PRO A 139 -1.37 0.20 4.40
N ASN A 140 -2.04 1.36 4.38
CA ASN A 140 -3.47 1.45 4.04
C ASN A 140 -3.73 1.50 2.52
N SER A 141 -2.67 1.60 1.70
CA SER A 141 -2.79 1.55 0.26
C SER A 141 -3.08 0.13 -0.22
N PRO A 142 -4.03 -0.07 -1.15
CA PRO A 142 -4.22 -1.37 -1.81
C PRO A 142 -3.02 -1.77 -2.70
N PHE A 143 -2.12 -0.83 -2.99
CA PHE A 143 -0.89 -1.03 -3.75
C PHE A 143 0.37 -1.08 -2.88
N TYR A 144 0.21 -1.14 -1.55
CA TYR A 144 1.32 -1.24 -0.60
C TYR A 144 2.27 -2.37 -0.99
N ASN A 145 3.54 -2.03 -1.22
CA ASN A 145 4.55 -2.97 -1.70
C ASN A 145 5.95 -2.49 -1.30
N GLU A 146 6.43 -2.93 -0.13
CA GLU A 146 7.76 -2.56 0.37
C GLU A 146 8.90 -2.99 -0.55
N GLY A 147 8.73 -4.10 -1.29
CA GLY A 147 9.73 -4.56 -2.24
C GLY A 147 9.92 -3.56 -3.37
N LEU A 148 8.81 -3.14 -3.99
CA LEU A 148 8.83 -2.15 -5.06
C LEU A 148 9.27 -0.77 -4.55
N TYR A 149 8.84 -0.39 -3.34
CA TYR A 149 9.29 0.83 -2.69
C TYR A 149 10.80 0.82 -2.40
N GLY A 150 11.37 -0.33 -2.01
CA GLY A 150 12.81 -0.53 -1.86
C GLY A 150 13.57 -0.31 -3.15
N VAL A 151 13.10 -0.87 -4.27
CA VAL A 151 13.70 -0.63 -5.60
C VAL A 151 13.61 0.85 -5.98
N TYR A 152 12.47 1.51 -5.70
CA TYR A 152 12.33 2.95 -5.90
C TYR A 152 13.39 3.75 -5.13
N LEU A 153 13.61 3.46 -3.84
CA LEU A 153 14.63 4.15 -3.05
C LEU A 153 16.04 3.91 -3.59
N GLU A 154 16.36 2.68 -4.01
CA GLU A 154 17.63 2.37 -4.67
C GLU A 154 17.80 3.18 -5.96
N THR A 155 16.77 3.26 -6.81
CA THR A 155 16.83 4.06 -8.05
C THR A 155 16.95 5.54 -7.78
N MET A 156 16.32 6.08 -6.72
CA MET A 156 16.52 7.47 -6.31
C MET A 156 17.96 7.73 -5.88
N LEU A 157 18.59 6.80 -5.15
CA LEU A 157 20.00 6.89 -4.77
C LEU A 157 20.96 6.75 -5.96
N GLU A 158 20.56 6.11 -7.06
CA GLU A 158 21.31 6.09 -8.31
C GLU A 158 21.17 7.40 -9.10
N VAL A 159 19.98 8.00 -9.11
CA VAL A 159 19.67 9.22 -9.89
C VAL A 159 20.17 10.49 -9.22
N LEU A 160 20.17 10.56 -7.89
CA LEU A 160 20.57 11.75 -7.14
C LEU A 160 22.08 12.02 -7.23
N PRO A 161 22.52 13.29 -7.39
CA PRO A 161 23.91 13.69 -7.21
C PRO A 161 24.43 13.30 -5.82
N GLU A 162 25.72 12.99 -5.67
CA GLU A 162 26.31 12.48 -4.42
C GLU A 162 26.12 13.43 -3.22
N GLU A 163 26.12 14.73 -3.47
CA GLU A 163 25.96 15.80 -2.48
C GLU A 163 24.51 16.12 -2.10
N ASP A 164 23.53 15.45 -2.72
CA ASP A 164 22.13 15.73 -2.46
C ASP A 164 21.73 15.32 -1.02
N ALA A 165 21.24 16.30 -0.25
CA ALA A 165 20.88 16.11 1.16
C ALA A 165 19.80 15.04 1.40
N ARG A 166 18.97 14.72 0.40
CA ARG A 166 17.91 13.70 0.52
C ARG A 166 18.45 12.28 0.53
N ARG A 167 19.66 12.05 0.01
CA ARG A 167 20.29 10.73 0.01
C ARG A 167 20.30 10.12 1.40
N SER A 168 20.67 10.89 2.42
CA SER A 168 20.68 10.45 3.82
C SER A 168 19.31 9.96 4.30
N SER A 169 18.23 10.65 3.88
CA SER A 169 16.86 10.27 4.23
C SER A 169 16.42 8.99 3.51
N PHE A 170 16.69 8.88 2.20
CA PHE A 170 16.36 7.68 1.42
C PHE A 170 17.16 6.46 1.85
N ASP A 171 18.45 6.63 2.10
CA ASP A 171 19.34 5.59 2.61
C ASP A 171 18.94 5.14 4.03
N PHE A 172 18.51 6.07 4.90
CA PHE A 172 17.92 5.72 6.19
C PHE A 172 16.62 4.91 6.02
N LYS A 173 15.69 5.37 5.17
CA LYS A 173 14.41 4.68 4.91
C LYS A 173 14.64 3.30 4.30
N LEU A 174 15.60 3.18 3.38
CA LEU A 174 15.99 1.91 2.77
C LEU A 174 16.54 0.96 3.85
N ARG A 175 17.49 1.39 4.69
CA ARG A 175 17.97 0.58 5.82
C ARG A 175 16.86 0.14 6.76
N LEU A 176 15.89 1.02 7.04
CA LEU A 176 14.76 0.72 7.92
C LEU A 176 13.85 -0.36 7.31
N LEU A 177 13.55 -0.30 6.01
CA LEU A 177 12.82 -1.34 5.28
C LEU A 177 13.52 -2.70 5.32
N GLN A 178 14.85 -2.69 5.31
CA GLN A 178 15.66 -3.91 5.35
C GLN A 178 15.69 -4.57 6.74
N ARG A 179 15.18 -3.90 7.78
CA ARG A 179 15.04 -4.51 9.12
C ARG A 179 13.80 -5.42 9.16
N ASN A 180 13.94 -6.52 9.89
CA ASN A 180 12.84 -7.44 10.21
C ASN A 180 12.09 -7.96 8.96
N LYS A 181 12.80 -8.22 7.86
CA LYS A 181 12.17 -8.82 6.67
C LYS A 181 11.64 -10.20 6.98
N VAL A 182 10.63 -10.62 6.22
CA VAL A 182 10.14 -12.00 6.24
C VAL A 182 11.31 -12.96 6.02
N GLY A 183 11.46 -13.94 6.92
CA GLY A 183 12.56 -14.91 6.95
C GLY A 183 13.72 -14.54 7.91
N ASP A 184 13.94 -13.25 8.14
CA ASP A 184 14.98 -12.76 9.05
C ASP A 184 14.57 -12.93 10.50
N LYS A 185 15.58 -12.97 11.39
CA LYS A 185 15.32 -12.90 12.83
C LYS A 185 14.94 -11.48 13.21
N ALA A 186 13.81 -11.33 13.90
CA ALA A 186 13.33 -10.06 14.41
C ALA A 186 14.36 -9.43 15.36
N THR A 187 14.54 -8.12 15.24
CA THR A 187 15.46 -7.33 16.05
C THR A 187 15.03 -7.41 17.51
N ASP A 188 15.93 -7.83 18.39
CA ASP A 188 15.61 -7.92 19.81
C ASP A 188 15.47 -6.51 20.41
N PHE A 189 14.59 -6.37 21.38
CA PHE A 189 14.42 -5.16 22.15
C PHE A 189 14.01 -5.49 23.58
N THR A 190 14.31 -4.58 24.49
CA THR A 190 13.88 -4.67 25.89
C THR A 190 12.49 -4.09 26.04
N TYR A 191 11.64 -4.72 26.84
CA TYR A 191 10.39 -4.15 27.31
C TYR A 191 10.21 -4.39 28.82
N TYR A 192 9.30 -3.63 29.42
CA TYR A 192 8.99 -3.65 30.85
C TYR A 192 7.51 -3.99 31.03
N LEU A 193 7.23 -4.97 31.90
CA LEU A 193 5.88 -5.33 32.31
C LEU A 193 5.28 -4.25 33.25
N PRO A 194 3.96 -4.27 33.53
CA PRO A 194 3.32 -3.30 34.41
C PRO A 194 3.92 -3.23 35.82
N ASP A 195 4.43 -4.36 36.33
CA ASP A 195 5.13 -4.46 37.61
C ASP A 195 6.59 -3.95 37.57
N GLY A 196 7.06 -3.50 36.40
CA GLY A 196 8.41 -3.02 36.17
C GLY A 196 9.42 -4.11 35.81
N GLN A 197 9.03 -5.39 35.77
CA GLN A 197 9.93 -6.46 35.41
C GLN A 197 10.44 -6.29 33.98
N LYS A 198 11.77 -6.28 33.84
CA LYS A 198 12.46 -6.20 32.55
C LYS A 198 12.44 -7.54 31.82
N LYS A 199 12.11 -7.53 30.54
CA LYS A 199 12.12 -8.68 29.60
C LYS A 199 12.74 -8.25 28.27
N SER A 200 12.99 -9.21 27.37
CA SER A 200 13.33 -8.93 25.97
C SER A 200 12.54 -9.83 25.03
N LEU A 201 12.32 -9.37 23.79
CA LEU A 201 11.61 -10.14 22.77
C LEU A 201 12.24 -11.52 22.57
N ALA A 202 13.57 -11.59 22.49
CA ALA A 202 14.30 -12.84 22.30
C ALA A 202 14.03 -13.85 23.42
N ALA A 203 13.86 -13.39 24.67
CA ALA A 203 13.57 -14.23 25.82
C ALA A 203 12.06 -14.54 26.00
N THR A 204 11.17 -13.87 25.24
CA THR A 204 9.73 -14.11 25.32
C THR A 204 9.36 -15.48 24.74
N SER A 205 8.59 -16.26 25.50
CA SER A 205 8.10 -17.57 25.05
C SER A 205 7.13 -17.43 23.88
N ALA A 206 7.39 -18.12 22.78
CA ALA A 206 6.52 -18.21 21.60
C ALA A 206 5.78 -19.55 21.61
N ARG A 207 4.65 -19.62 22.33
CA ARG A 207 3.87 -20.85 22.48
C ARG A 207 3.29 -21.28 21.14
N GLY A 208 3.24 -22.59 20.89
CA GLY A 208 2.78 -23.12 19.60
C GLY A 208 3.69 -22.74 18.42
N ASN A 209 4.94 -22.38 18.68
CA ASN A 209 5.88 -21.88 17.67
C ASN A 209 5.38 -20.60 16.99
N ARG A 210 4.57 -19.78 17.68
CA ARG A 210 3.98 -18.54 17.17
C ARG A 210 3.98 -17.44 18.23
N LEU A 211 4.42 -16.25 17.84
CA LEU A 211 4.29 -15.04 18.63
C LEU A 211 3.74 -13.92 17.74
N LEU A 212 2.57 -13.40 18.10
CA LEU A 212 1.99 -12.20 17.52
C LEU A 212 2.50 -10.99 18.32
N LEU A 213 3.35 -10.19 17.69
CA LEU A 213 3.89 -8.96 18.24
C LEU A 213 3.04 -7.80 17.73
N VAL A 214 2.57 -6.98 18.65
CA VAL A 214 1.70 -5.83 18.39
C VAL A 214 2.37 -4.59 18.95
N PHE A 215 2.84 -3.69 18.09
CA PHE A 215 3.19 -2.33 18.50
C PHE A 215 1.94 -1.47 18.47
N TYR A 216 1.64 -0.80 19.58
CA TYR A 216 0.42 -0.01 19.70
C TYR A 216 0.62 1.28 20.50
N ASP A 217 -0.31 2.20 20.32
CA ASP A 217 -0.44 3.45 21.08
C ASP A 217 -1.91 3.57 21.57
N PRO A 218 -2.16 3.63 22.90
CA PRO A 218 -3.49 3.86 23.47
C PRO A 218 -4.11 5.22 23.13
N GLU A 219 -3.38 6.15 22.53
CA GLU A 219 -3.94 7.45 22.11
C GLU A 219 -4.24 7.46 20.60
N CYS A 220 -4.00 6.35 19.90
CA CYS A 220 -4.22 6.19 18.46
C CYS A 220 -5.58 5.53 18.16
N GLU A 221 -6.43 6.23 17.39
CA GLU A 221 -7.76 5.74 16.99
C GLU A 221 -7.68 4.41 16.22
N SER A 222 -6.78 4.31 15.23
CA SER A 222 -6.56 3.08 14.48
C SER A 222 -6.09 1.92 15.37
N CYS A 223 -5.28 2.20 16.41
CA CYS A 223 -4.90 1.19 17.39
C CYS A 223 -6.12 0.69 18.16
N HIS A 224 -7.00 1.58 18.59
CA HIS A 224 -8.23 1.20 19.27
C HIS A 224 -9.11 0.29 18.43
N GLU A 225 -9.23 0.57 17.13
CA GLU A 225 -10.04 -0.25 16.23
C GLU A 225 -9.51 -1.67 16.10
N VAL A 226 -8.23 -1.81 15.74
CA VAL A 226 -7.61 -3.12 15.54
C VAL A 226 -7.52 -3.88 16.86
N LEU A 227 -7.14 -3.23 17.97
CA LEU A 227 -7.09 -3.90 19.27
C LEU A 227 -8.47 -4.40 19.70
N ARG A 228 -9.53 -3.59 19.53
CA ARG A 228 -10.91 -4.01 19.82
C ARG A 228 -11.34 -5.19 18.97
N GLU A 229 -10.95 -5.23 17.70
CA GLU A 229 -11.20 -6.37 16.84
C GLU A 229 -10.48 -7.63 17.33
N MET A 230 -9.21 -7.49 17.73
CA MET A 230 -8.40 -8.59 18.29
C MET A 230 -8.95 -9.08 19.62
N THR A 231 -9.39 -8.19 20.51
CA THR A 231 -9.96 -8.57 21.82
C THR A 231 -11.32 -9.26 21.68
N ALA A 232 -12.12 -8.85 20.70
CA ALA A 232 -13.40 -9.47 20.38
C ALA A 232 -13.28 -10.81 19.62
N ASP A 233 -12.08 -11.15 19.13
CA ASP A 233 -11.83 -12.37 18.37
C ASP A 233 -11.77 -13.62 19.28
N ALA A 234 -12.91 -14.29 19.39
CA ALA A 234 -13.02 -15.54 20.15
C ALA A 234 -12.08 -16.66 19.65
N SER A 235 -11.72 -16.66 18.37
CA SER A 235 -10.83 -17.67 17.80
C SER A 235 -9.37 -17.43 18.21
N LEU A 236 -8.95 -16.16 18.23
CA LEU A 236 -7.65 -15.73 18.76
C LEU A 236 -7.58 -15.99 20.27
N ALA A 237 -8.62 -15.63 21.04
CA ALA A 237 -8.68 -15.91 22.47
C ALA A 237 -8.55 -17.42 22.78
N LYS A 238 -9.25 -18.27 22.01
CA LYS A 238 -9.12 -19.73 22.12
C LYS A 238 -7.71 -20.21 21.76
N ALA A 239 -7.06 -19.61 20.75
CA ALA A 239 -5.70 -19.93 20.36
C ALA A 239 -4.68 -19.61 21.46
N VAL A 240 -4.80 -18.43 22.08
CA VAL A 240 -3.96 -18.00 23.20
C VAL A 240 -4.14 -18.95 24.39
N LYS A 241 -5.39 -19.23 24.78
CA LYS A 241 -5.70 -20.14 25.89
C LYS A 241 -5.19 -21.56 25.66
N ALA A 242 -5.25 -22.05 24.42
CA ALA A 242 -4.72 -23.36 24.03
C ALA A 242 -3.19 -23.38 23.85
N GLY A 243 -2.49 -22.25 24.04
CA GLY A 243 -1.04 -22.16 23.85
C GLY A 243 -0.59 -22.33 22.40
N ARG A 244 -1.47 -22.05 21.42
CA ARG A 244 -1.13 -22.10 19.98
C ARG A 244 -0.42 -20.83 19.49
N VAL A 245 -0.57 -19.73 20.21
CA VAL A 245 0.08 -18.45 19.92
C VAL A 245 0.29 -17.68 21.23
N THR A 246 1.43 -17.00 21.35
CA THR A 246 1.63 -15.94 22.35
C THR A 246 1.29 -14.59 21.72
N VAL A 247 0.54 -13.74 22.42
CA VAL A 247 0.39 -12.33 22.03
C VAL A 247 1.25 -11.47 22.94
N LEU A 248 2.12 -10.65 22.34
CA LEU A 248 2.94 -9.64 23.01
C LEU A 248 2.54 -8.27 22.46
N ALA A 249 1.86 -7.46 23.27
CA ALA A 249 1.52 -6.08 22.94
C ALA A 249 2.48 -5.12 23.64
N VAL A 250 3.15 -4.29 22.85
CA VAL A 250 4.20 -3.37 23.30
C VAL A 250 3.81 -1.94 22.97
N TYR A 251 3.70 -1.14 24.02
CA TYR A 251 3.53 0.30 23.93
C TYR A 251 4.86 0.99 23.67
N THR A 252 4.91 1.82 22.62
CA THR A 252 6.13 2.44 22.09
C THR A 252 6.22 3.96 22.26
N GLU A 253 5.26 4.60 22.92
CA GLU A 253 5.21 6.05 23.09
C GLU A 253 5.54 6.49 24.53
N GLY A 254 5.62 7.81 24.76
CA GLY A 254 6.14 8.39 26.02
C GLY A 254 5.11 8.61 27.13
N ASN A 255 3.81 8.51 26.84
CA ASN A 255 2.74 8.76 27.81
C ASN A 255 2.46 7.52 28.69
N GLN A 256 3.22 7.36 29.77
CA GLN A 256 3.07 6.21 30.67
C GLN A 256 1.71 6.19 31.40
N GLU A 257 1.10 7.35 31.64
CA GLU A 257 -0.21 7.44 32.30
C GLU A 257 -1.32 6.90 31.42
N ALA A 258 -1.34 7.27 30.13
CA ALA A 258 -2.27 6.72 29.15
C ALA A 258 -2.13 5.20 29.05
N TRP A 259 -0.89 4.70 28.93
CA TRP A 259 -0.62 3.27 28.90
C TRP A 259 -1.16 2.53 30.13
N ARG A 260 -0.92 3.07 31.34
CA ARG A 260 -1.41 2.46 32.58
C ARG A 260 -2.94 2.42 32.67
N LYS A 261 -3.64 3.47 32.21
CA LYS A 261 -5.11 3.51 32.19
C LYS A 261 -5.69 2.43 31.27
N GLY A 262 -5.08 2.21 30.11
CA GLY A 262 -5.54 1.21 29.14
C GLY A 262 -5.26 -0.25 29.53
N LEU A 263 -4.48 -0.52 30.59
CA LEU A 263 -4.16 -1.90 31.00
C LEU A 263 -5.40 -2.71 31.39
N ALA A 264 -6.43 -2.06 31.92
CA ALA A 264 -7.67 -2.71 32.34
C ALA A 264 -8.48 -3.30 31.18
N ASP A 265 -8.31 -2.75 29.97
CA ASP A 265 -9.04 -3.16 28.77
C ASP A 265 -8.31 -4.27 27.99
N MET A 266 -7.09 -4.63 28.39
CA MET A 266 -6.29 -5.63 27.69
C MET A 266 -6.71 -7.07 28.07
N PRO A 267 -6.79 -8.01 27.11
CA PRO A 267 -7.25 -9.37 27.38
C PRO A 267 -6.33 -10.14 28.32
N GLU A 268 -6.94 -10.98 29.16
CA GLU A 268 -6.20 -11.97 29.94
C GLU A 268 -5.39 -12.92 29.03
N GLY A 269 -4.16 -13.21 29.44
CA GLY A 269 -3.27 -14.13 28.72
C GLY A 269 -2.35 -13.45 27.69
N TRP A 270 -2.55 -12.17 27.40
CA TRP A 270 -1.59 -11.39 26.61
C TRP A 270 -0.42 -10.95 27.51
N ILE A 271 0.76 -10.81 26.90
CA ILE A 271 1.90 -10.16 27.54
C ILE A 271 1.83 -8.69 27.15
N ILE A 272 1.62 -7.81 28.12
CA ILE A 272 1.55 -6.37 27.90
C ILE A 272 2.81 -5.72 28.44
N GLY A 273 3.45 -4.86 27.65
CA GLY A 273 4.66 -4.17 28.07
C GLY A 273 4.81 -2.80 27.43
N THR A 274 5.78 -2.04 27.92
CA THR A 274 6.27 -0.82 27.28
C THR A 274 7.77 -0.94 27.06
N ASP A 275 8.26 -0.50 25.93
CA ASP A 275 9.70 -0.44 25.64
C ASP A 275 10.34 0.89 26.11
N ARG A 276 9.52 1.84 26.58
CA ARG A 276 9.90 3.22 26.90
C ARG A 276 10.53 3.96 25.70
N GLN A 277 9.87 3.89 24.55
CA GLN A 277 10.21 4.60 23.29
C GLN A 277 11.47 4.08 22.57
N LYS A 278 12.16 3.07 23.10
CA LYS A 278 13.44 2.59 22.57
C LYS A 278 13.33 2.06 21.12
N VAL A 279 12.28 1.34 20.78
CA VAL A 279 12.02 0.82 19.42
C VAL A 279 11.91 1.96 18.42
N LYS A 280 11.22 3.04 18.80
CA LYS A 280 11.05 4.24 17.97
C LYS A 280 12.34 5.05 17.87
N GLU A 281 12.98 5.35 19.00
CA GLU A 281 14.19 6.19 19.06
C GLU A 281 15.40 5.54 18.37
N GLU A 282 15.55 4.22 18.46
CA GLU A 282 16.63 3.46 17.81
C GLU A 282 16.22 2.88 16.45
N ALA A 283 15.02 3.24 15.98
CA ALA A 283 14.41 2.79 14.73
C ALA A 283 14.47 1.25 14.53
N LEU A 284 14.31 0.48 15.60
CA LEU A 284 14.48 -0.99 15.60
C LEU A 284 13.44 -1.68 14.71
N TYR A 285 12.28 -1.06 14.57
CA TYR A 285 11.17 -1.47 13.71
C TYR A 285 10.65 -0.27 12.93
N ASP A 286 10.08 -0.53 11.75
CA ASP A 286 9.48 0.50 10.91
C ASP A 286 8.06 0.83 11.37
N LEU A 287 7.92 1.71 12.37
CA LEU A 287 6.63 2.13 12.93
C LEU A 287 5.96 3.24 12.12
N LYS A 288 5.93 3.09 10.78
CA LYS A 288 5.33 4.04 9.83
C LYS A 288 3.82 4.21 9.99
N ALA A 289 3.14 3.20 10.51
CA ALA A 289 1.73 3.23 10.86
C ALA A 289 1.49 2.40 12.12
N MET A 290 0.51 2.82 12.90
CA MET A 290 0.12 2.17 14.14
C MET A 290 -1.35 1.75 14.08
N PRO A 291 -1.69 0.55 14.57
CA PRO A 291 -0.77 -0.43 15.15
C PRO A 291 0.02 -1.15 14.06
N SER A 292 1.18 -1.69 14.43
CA SER A 292 1.99 -2.53 13.55
C SER A 292 2.03 -3.96 14.09
N LEU A 293 1.70 -4.93 13.23
CA LEU A 293 1.54 -6.33 13.57
C LEU A 293 2.61 -7.19 12.88
N TYR A 294 3.32 -7.98 13.68
CA TYR A 294 4.29 -8.97 13.21
C TYR A 294 3.88 -10.36 13.70
N LEU A 295 3.99 -11.37 12.84
CA LEU A 295 3.92 -12.76 13.26
C LEU A 295 5.31 -13.36 13.23
N LEU A 296 5.76 -13.88 14.36
CA LEU A 296 7.07 -14.51 14.51
C LEU A 296 6.94 -16.01 14.79
N ASP A 297 7.94 -16.78 14.41
CA ASP A 297 8.08 -18.19 14.83
C ASP A 297 8.73 -18.34 16.22
N GLY A 298 8.95 -19.58 16.66
CA GLY A 298 9.57 -19.91 17.94
C GLY A 298 10.99 -19.36 18.09
N GLN A 299 11.72 -19.25 16.98
CA GLN A 299 13.07 -18.71 16.89
C GLN A 299 13.10 -17.19 16.67
N LYS A 300 11.92 -16.54 16.68
CA LYS A 300 11.71 -15.13 16.41
C LYS A 300 12.01 -14.72 14.97
N ARG A 301 11.94 -15.65 14.01
CA ARG A 301 11.96 -15.30 12.59
C ARG A 301 10.64 -14.69 12.19
N VAL A 302 10.68 -13.65 11.37
CA VAL A 302 9.50 -12.96 10.89
C VAL A 302 8.80 -13.81 9.84
N LEU A 303 7.57 -14.20 10.11
CA LEU A 303 6.67 -14.88 9.18
C LEU A 303 5.82 -13.88 8.41
N LEU A 304 5.35 -12.84 9.11
CA LEU A 304 4.61 -11.72 8.55
C LEU A 304 5.12 -10.42 9.17
N LYS A 305 5.31 -9.40 8.33
CA LYS A 305 5.74 -8.05 8.67
C LYS A 305 4.62 -7.07 8.30
N ASP A 306 4.29 -6.16 9.22
CA ASP A 306 3.30 -5.10 9.02
C ASP A 306 1.99 -5.61 8.38
N ALA A 307 1.56 -6.81 8.78
CA ALA A 307 0.48 -7.52 8.11
C ALA A 307 -0.89 -7.16 8.69
N PRO A 308 -1.94 -7.05 7.86
CA PRO A 308 -3.29 -6.86 8.37
C PRO A 308 -3.73 -8.06 9.19
N LEU A 309 -4.60 -7.83 10.17
CA LEU A 309 -5.09 -8.88 11.09
C LEU A 309 -5.71 -10.08 10.34
N GLY A 310 -6.37 -9.85 9.21
CA GLY A 310 -6.92 -10.91 8.36
C GLY A 310 -5.88 -11.93 7.89
N GLN A 311 -4.71 -11.46 7.44
CA GLN A 311 -3.61 -12.33 7.00
C GLN A 311 -2.99 -13.10 8.18
N ILE A 312 -2.88 -12.44 9.34
CA ILE A 312 -2.43 -13.09 10.58
C ILE A 312 -3.37 -14.24 10.95
N ARG A 313 -4.70 -14.03 10.86
CA ARG A 313 -5.72 -15.06 11.12
C ARG A 313 -5.56 -16.25 10.17
N GLU A 314 -5.41 -15.98 8.88
CA GLU A 314 -5.23 -17.01 7.86
C GLU A 314 -4.01 -17.90 8.16
N VAL A 315 -2.84 -17.30 8.41
CA VAL A 315 -1.61 -18.04 8.72
C VAL A 315 -1.69 -18.81 10.05
N LEU A 316 -2.47 -18.31 11.02
CA LEU A 316 -2.72 -18.99 12.28
C LEU A 316 -3.84 -20.05 12.20
N GLY A 317 -4.49 -20.22 11.04
CA GLY A 317 -5.64 -21.10 10.86
C GLY A 317 -6.82 -20.71 11.76
N LEU A 318 -6.99 -19.42 12.00
CA LEU A 318 -8.12 -18.86 12.74
C LEU A 318 -9.29 -18.67 11.77
N ALA A 319 -10.51 -18.86 12.26
CA ALA A 319 -11.69 -18.70 11.43
C ALA A 319 -11.81 -17.24 10.98
N VAL A 320 -11.77 -17.00 9.66
CA VAL A 320 -12.13 -15.71 9.07
C VAL A 320 -13.66 -15.65 9.10
N LYS A 321 -14.21 -14.70 9.84
CA LYS A 321 -15.64 -14.36 9.73
C LYS A 321 -15.84 -13.42 8.56
#